data_AF-A0A4U5JM61-F1
#
_entry.id   AF-A0A4U5JM61-F1
#
_cell.length_a   1.000
_cell.length_b   1.000
_cell.length_c   1.000
_cell.angle_alpha   90.00
_cell.angle_beta   90.00
_cell.angle_gamma   90.00
#
_symmetry.space_group_name_H-M   'P 1'
#
loop_
_entity.id
_entity.type
_entity.pdbx_description
1 polymer ?
#
loop_
_entity_poly.entity_id
_entity_poly.type
_entity_poly.pdbx_seq_one_letter_code
_entity_poly.pdbx_strand_id
1 'polypeptide(L)'
;MDESVRRVGAAGKAGFRAAVDSGRALRQLFIADLALARSAFGRALAWVGVAIVFGASAWLLLMAAAIALLQAFGVSWLASIAVCALLSGVVAAIAAWRVSQFFDYTGLHATRRQLARLGIGDDDDDTDEALPTPPPERARE
;
A
#
# COMPACT_ATOMS: atom_id res chain seq x y z
N MET A 1 -24.98 35.69 -37.21
CA MET A 1 -25.00 34.46 -36.39
C MET A 1 -23.61 33.80 -36.31
N ASP A 2 -22.88 33.68 -37.43
CA ASP A 2 -21.53 33.09 -37.45
C ASP A 2 -20.49 33.76 -36.54
N GLU A 3 -20.54 35.09 -36.41
CA GLU A 3 -19.68 35.87 -35.49
C GLU A 3 -19.82 35.42 -34.03
N SER A 4 -21.05 35.15 -33.58
CA SER A 4 -21.35 34.72 -32.21
C SER A 4 -20.87 33.29 -31.96
N VAL A 5 -21.03 32.40 -32.94
CA VAL A 5 -20.51 31.01 -32.87
C VAL A 5 -18.98 31.02 -32.83
N ARG A 6 -18.33 31.91 -33.60
CA ARG A 6 -16.88 32.05 -33.63
C ARG A 6 -16.33 32.63 -32.32
N ARG A 7 -17.02 33.61 -31.72
CA ARG A 7 -16.66 34.14 -30.38
C ARG A 7 -16.85 33.12 -29.28
N VAL A 8 -17.95 32.36 -29.28
CA VAL A 8 -18.18 31.29 -28.31
C VAL A 8 -17.14 30.19 -28.45
N GLY A 9 -16.77 29.81 -29.68
CA GLY A 9 -15.69 28.86 -29.93
C GLY A 9 -14.31 29.37 -29.47
N ALA A 10 -14.02 30.65 -29.69
CA ALA A 10 -12.79 31.28 -29.21
C ALA A 10 -12.74 31.37 -27.67
N ALA A 11 -13.85 31.72 -27.03
CA ALA A 11 -13.99 31.78 -25.58
C ALA A 11 -13.89 30.38 -24.95
N GLY A 12 -14.49 29.35 -25.56
CA GLY A 12 -14.36 27.96 -25.13
C GLY A 12 -12.93 27.44 -25.26
N LYS A 13 -12.23 27.79 -26.35
CA LYS A 13 -10.81 27.44 -26.54
C LYS A 13 -9.91 28.13 -25.52
N ALA A 14 -10.22 29.38 -25.17
CA ALA A 14 -9.51 30.12 -24.13
C ALA A 14 -9.76 29.54 -22.73
N GLY A 15 -11.01 29.19 -22.40
CA GLY A 15 -11.36 28.55 -21.12
C GLY A 15 -10.74 27.16 -20.97
N PHE A 16 -10.72 26.35 -22.04
CA PHE A 16 -10.05 25.05 -22.05
C PHE A 16 -8.53 25.20 -21.83
N ARG A 17 -7.90 26.19 -22.48
CA ARG A 17 -6.47 26.46 -22.30
C ARG A 17 -6.15 26.88 -20.86
N ALA A 18 -6.97 27.74 -20.27
CA ALA A 18 -6.84 28.16 -18.87
C ALA A 18 -7.02 26.99 -17.87
N ALA A 19 -7.96 26.07 -18.15
CA ALA A 19 -8.14 24.87 -17.35
C ALA A 19 -6.94 23.92 -17.43
N VAL A 20 -6.36 23.73 -18.63
CA VAL A 20 -5.13 22.95 -18.82
C VAL A 20 -3.95 23.57 -18.07
N ASP A 21 -3.80 24.89 -18.13
CA ASP A 21 -2.71 25.60 -17.45
C ASP A 21 -2.86 25.51 -15.92
N SER A 22 -4.09 25.62 -15.41
CA SER A 22 -4.41 25.44 -13.99
C SER A 22 -4.15 24.00 -13.52
N GLY A 23 -4.50 22.99 -14.32
CA GLY A 23 -4.18 21.59 -14.05
C GLY A 23 -2.67 21.32 -14.03
N ARG A 24 -1.90 21.94 -14.92
CA ARG A 24 -0.44 21.85 -14.94
C ARG A 24 0.17 22.48 -13.68
N ALA A 25 -0.33 23.62 -13.22
CA ALA A 25 0.11 24.28 -11.99
C ALA A 25 -0.18 23.43 -10.75
N LEU A 26 -1.38 22.85 -10.64
CA LEU A 26 -1.75 21.92 -9.55
C LEU A 26 -0.86 20.68 -9.52
N ARG A 27 -0.56 20.11 -10.69
CA ARG A 27 0.37 18.98 -10.80
C ARG A 27 1.77 19.35 -10.32
N GLN A 28 2.23 20.55 -10.65
CA GLN A 28 3.56 21.02 -10.26
C GLN A 28 3.65 21.28 -8.75
N LEU A 29 2.60 21.83 -8.14
CA LEU A 29 2.48 21.96 -6.69
C LEU A 29 2.47 20.60 -5.99
N PHE A 30 1.66 19.65 -6.47
CA PHE A 30 1.61 18.29 -5.93
C PHE A 30 2.97 17.58 -5.98
N ILE A 31 3.71 17.73 -7.08
CA ILE A 31 5.07 17.18 -7.20
C ILE A 31 6.02 17.87 -6.22
N ALA A 32 5.88 19.17 -6.00
CA ALA A 32 6.66 19.92 -5.02
C ALA A 32 6.36 19.46 -3.58
N ASP A 33 5.09 19.24 -3.23
CA ASP A 33 4.68 18.69 -1.94
C ASP A 33 5.25 17.28 -1.72
N LEU A 34 5.22 16.44 -2.76
CA LEU A 34 5.81 15.10 -2.72
C LEU A 34 7.33 15.15 -2.54
N ALA A 35 8.00 16.13 -3.17
CA ALA A 35 9.44 16.33 -3.03
C ALA A 35 9.83 16.79 -1.62
N LEU A 36 9.05 17.71 -1.03
CA LEU A 36 9.20 18.14 0.36
C LEU A 36 8.98 16.96 1.32
N ALA A 37 7.89 16.21 1.14
CA ALA A 37 7.56 15.04 1.96
C ALA A 37 8.64 13.96 1.90
N ARG A 38 9.18 13.66 0.71
CA ARG A 38 10.21 12.63 0.51
C ARG A 38 11.49 12.88 1.34
N SER A 39 11.89 14.15 1.48
CA SER A 39 13.12 14.52 2.20
C SER A 39 13.04 14.24 3.71
N ALA A 40 11.86 14.38 4.32
CA ALA A 40 11.63 14.08 5.72
C ALA A 40 11.22 12.61 5.94
N PHE A 41 10.52 12.01 4.97
CA PHE A 41 9.98 10.66 5.07
C PHE A 41 11.05 9.58 5.24
N GLY A 42 12.18 9.68 4.53
CA GLY A 42 13.27 8.69 4.66
C GLY A 42 13.87 8.64 6.07
N ARG A 43 14.11 9.81 6.67
CA ARG A 43 14.61 9.91 8.06
C ARG A 43 13.55 9.47 9.06
N ALA A 44 12.29 9.85 8.85
CA ALA A 44 11.19 9.42 9.69
C ALA A 44 11.04 7.89 9.68
N LEU A 45 11.10 7.24 8.51
CA LEU A 45 11.01 5.79 8.38
C LEU A 45 12.16 5.07 9.11
N ALA A 46 13.38 5.60 9.03
CA ALA A 46 14.51 5.07 9.78
C ALA A 46 14.26 5.14 11.30
N TRP A 47 13.80 6.29 11.81
CA TRP A 47 13.46 6.43 13.23
C TRP A 47 12.24 5.60 13.66
N VAL A 48 11.25 5.40 12.77
CA VAL A 48 10.14 4.49 13.02
C VAL A 48 10.64 3.06 13.19
N GLY A 49 11.57 2.60 12.35
CA GLY A 49 12.20 1.28 12.51
C GLY A 49 12.89 1.13 13.88
N VAL A 50 13.67 2.14 14.28
CA VAL A 50 14.32 2.19 15.61
C VAL A 50 13.25 2.13 16.71
N ALA A 51 12.19 2.93 16.61
CA ALA A 51 11.11 2.96 17.59
C ALA A 51 10.36 1.62 17.69
N ILE A 52 10.16 0.89 16.58
CA ILE A 52 9.55 -0.44 16.56
C ILE A 52 10.44 -1.44 17.30
N VAL A 53 11.74 -1.47 17.01
CA VAL A 53 12.69 -2.39 17.65
C VAL A 53 12.74 -2.15 19.16
N PHE A 54 12.99 -0.90 19.58
CA PHE A 54 13.06 -0.57 21.00
C PHE A 54 11.70 -0.72 21.70
N GLY A 55 10.59 -0.40 21.02
CA GLY A 55 9.25 -0.58 21.55
C GLY A 55 8.91 -2.05 21.78
N ALA A 56 9.25 -2.93 20.83
CA ALA A 56 9.07 -4.37 20.98
C ALA A 56 9.96 -4.93 22.10
N SER A 57 11.23 -4.51 22.17
CA SER A 57 12.12 -4.92 23.27
C SER A 57 11.63 -4.45 24.64
N ALA A 58 11.18 -3.20 24.75
CA ALA A 58 10.62 -2.66 25.98
C ALA A 58 9.36 -3.41 26.41
N TRP A 59 8.50 -3.81 25.46
CA TRP A 59 7.32 -4.62 25.74
C TRP A 59 7.66 -5.98 26.35
N LEU A 60 8.66 -6.68 25.80
CA LEU A 60 9.11 -7.96 26.35
C LEU A 60 9.65 -7.81 27.79
N LEU A 61 10.44 -6.77 28.04
CA LEU A 61 10.93 -6.46 29.39
C LEU A 61 9.79 -6.14 30.35
N LEU A 62 8.78 -5.40 29.89
CA LEU A 62 7.59 -5.09 30.68
C LEU A 62 6.80 -6.35 31.04
N MET A 63 6.65 -7.30 30.11
CA MET A 63 5.99 -8.57 30.41
C MET A 63 6.80 -9.45 31.34
N ALA A 64 8.13 -9.48 31.21
CA ALA A 64 8.99 -10.16 32.16
C ALA A 64 8.87 -9.55 33.57
N ALA A 65 8.86 -8.21 33.67
CA ALA A 65 8.64 -7.50 34.93
C ALA A 65 7.25 -7.77 35.51
N ALA A 66 6.20 -7.82 34.68
CA ALA A 66 4.85 -8.16 35.10
C ALA A 66 4.76 -9.58 35.67
N ILE A 67 5.38 -10.57 35.02
CA ILE A 67 5.45 -11.95 35.53
C ILE A 67 6.18 -11.99 36.87
N ALA A 68 7.32 -11.30 36.98
CA ALA A 68 8.07 -11.22 38.24
C ALA A 68 7.25 -10.57 39.37
N LEU A 69 6.48 -9.53 39.05
CA LEU A 69 5.61 -8.86 40.01
C LEU A 69 4.46 -9.77 40.48
N LEU A 70 3.81 -10.50 39.58
CA LEU A 70 2.79 -11.48 39.94
C LEU A 70 3.35 -12.57 40.85
N GLN A 71 4.57 -13.06 40.56
CA GLN A 71 5.23 -14.01 41.44
C GLN A 71 5.59 -13.41 42.80
N ALA A 72 5.98 -12.13 42.87
CA ALA A 72 6.21 -11.45 44.14
C ALA A 72 4.94 -11.37 45.01
N PHE A 73 3.76 -11.36 44.37
CA PHE A 73 2.46 -11.48 45.06
C PHE A 73 2.05 -12.92 45.40
N GLY A 74 2.93 -13.91 45.17
CA GLY A 74 2.69 -15.31 45.49
C GLY A 74 1.85 -16.06 44.45
N VAL A 75 1.59 -15.46 43.28
CA VAL A 75 0.91 -16.14 42.18
C VAL A 75 1.82 -17.24 41.63
N SER A 76 1.25 -18.40 41.31
CA SER A 76 2.05 -19.52 40.78
C SER A 76 2.73 -19.12 39.45
N TRP A 77 3.88 -19.74 39.19
CA TRP A 77 4.66 -19.50 37.98
C TRP A 77 3.82 -19.69 36.70
N LEU A 78 3.07 -20.79 36.64
CA LEU A 78 2.20 -21.12 35.50
C LEU A 78 1.07 -20.10 35.35
N ALA A 79 0.42 -19.71 36.45
CA ALA A 79 -0.67 -18.73 36.40
C ALA A 79 -0.17 -17.36 35.95
N SER A 80 1.02 -16.94 36.40
CA SER A 80 1.62 -15.65 36.01
C SER A 80 1.90 -15.58 34.50
N ILE A 81 2.48 -16.66 33.94
CA ILE A 81 2.75 -16.78 32.50
C ILE A 81 1.43 -16.86 31.73
N ALA A 82 0.46 -17.65 32.20
CA ALA A 82 -0.84 -17.79 31.53
C ALA A 82 -1.58 -16.44 31.43
N VAL A 83 -1.60 -15.65 32.51
CA VAL A 83 -2.22 -14.32 32.52
C VAL A 83 -1.52 -13.38 31.53
N CYS A 84 -0.20 -13.31 31.53
CA CYS A 84 0.54 -12.45 30.60
C CYS A 84 0.42 -12.91 29.13
N ALA A 85 0.36 -14.23 28.90
CA ALA A 85 0.12 -14.81 27.59
C ALA A 85 -1.28 -14.49 27.05
N LEU A 86 -2.31 -14.60 27.90
CA LEU A 86 -3.67 -14.20 27.55
C LEU A 86 -3.74 -12.71 27.21
N LEU A 87 -3.14 -11.86 28.03
CA LEU A 87 -3.10 -10.42 27.78
C LEU A 87 -2.41 -10.09 26.45
N SER A 88 -1.25 -10.70 26.18
CA SER A 88 -0.55 -10.56 24.90
C SER A 88 -1.39 -11.05 23.72
N GLY A 89 -2.05 -12.19 23.88
CA GLY A 89 -2.91 -12.78 22.86
C GLY A 89 -4.10 -11.88 22.51
N VAL A 90 -4.72 -11.26 23.50
CA VAL A 90 -5.81 -10.28 23.28
C VAL A 90 -5.29 -9.06 22.52
N VAL A 91 -4.16 -8.48 22.94
CA VAL A 91 -3.56 -7.33 22.23
C VAL A 91 -3.21 -7.71 20.79
N ALA A 92 -2.63 -8.89 20.56
CA ALA A 92 -2.30 -9.39 19.23
C ALA A 92 -3.55 -9.62 18.36
N ALA A 93 -4.62 -10.18 18.92
CA ALA A 93 -5.89 -10.37 18.23
C ALA A 93 -6.53 -9.04 17.82
N ILE A 94 -6.52 -8.05 18.72
CA ILE A 94 -7.01 -6.69 18.43
C ILE A 94 -6.15 -6.04 17.33
N ALA A 95 -4.83 -6.18 17.39
CA ALA A 95 -3.94 -5.66 16.36
C ALA A 95 -4.20 -6.31 15.00
N ALA A 96 -4.33 -7.64 14.94
CA ALA A 96 -4.65 -8.38 13.72
C ALA A 96 -6.01 -7.96 13.14
N TRP A 97 -7.02 -7.81 13.99
CA TRP A 97 -8.34 -7.32 13.59
C TRP A 97 -8.30 -5.88 13.08
N ARG A 98 -7.54 -5.00 13.72
CA ARG A 98 -7.36 -3.63 13.23
C ARG A 98 -6.65 -3.61 11.88
N VAL A 99 -5.62 -4.43 11.71
CA VAL A 99 -4.89 -4.55 10.44
C VAL A 99 -5.81 -5.05 9.34
N SER A 100 -6.64 -6.07 9.58
CA SER A 100 -7.58 -6.57 8.56
C SER A 100 -8.60 -5.49 8.15
N GLN A 101 -9.13 -4.74 9.12
CA GLN A 101 -10.01 -3.59 8.83
C GLN A 101 -9.31 -2.51 8.00
N PHE A 102 -8.04 -2.21 8.26
CA PHE A 102 -7.27 -1.27 7.42
C PHE A 102 -7.07 -1.82 6.02
N PHE A 103 -6.82 -3.12 5.87
CA PHE A 103 -6.70 -3.75 4.56
C PHE A 103 -8.00 -3.65 3.76
N ASP A 104 -9.16 -3.78 4.41
CA ASP A 104 -10.47 -3.59 3.77
C ASP A 104 -10.61 -2.19 3.16
N TYR A 105 -10.10 -1.13 3.83
CA TYR A 105 -10.09 0.23 3.27
C TYR A 105 -9.04 0.45 2.16
N THR A 106 -7.95 -0.32 2.17
CA THR A 106 -6.94 -0.30 1.10
C THR A 106 -7.25 -1.27 -0.04
N GLY A 107 -8.40 -1.95 0.01
CA GLY A 107 -9.00 -2.67 -1.11
C GLY A 107 -9.32 -1.70 -2.23
N LEU A 108 -8.30 -1.29 -2.97
CA LEU A 108 -8.32 -0.45 -4.16
C LEU A 108 -9.01 -1.22 -5.30
N HIS A 109 -10.25 -1.68 -5.11
CA HIS A 109 -11.06 -2.29 -6.16
C HIS A 109 -11.29 -1.30 -7.30
N ALA A 110 -11.33 0.00 -6.99
CA ALA A 110 -11.35 1.07 -7.98
C ALA A 110 -10.00 1.20 -8.71
N THR A 111 -8.88 1.16 -8.00
CA THR A 111 -7.55 1.37 -8.57
C THR A 111 -7.01 0.14 -9.27
N ARG A 112 -7.37 -1.09 -8.86
CA ARG A 112 -7.17 -2.32 -9.65
C ARG A 112 -7.92 -2.24 -10.97
N ARG A 113 -9.19 -1.80 -10.96
CA ARG A 113 -9.95 -1.56 -12.20
C ARG A 113 -9.34 -0.44 -13.04
N GLN A 114 -8.75 0.59 -12.43
CA GLN A 114 -8.12 1.69 -13.16
C GLN A 114 -6.74 1.31 -13.71
N LEU A 115 -5.93 0.53 -12.99
CA LEU A 115 -4.69 -0.04 -13.50
C LEU A 115 -4.94 -1.03 -14.64
N ALA A 116 -5.94 -1.91 -14.49
CA ALA A 116 -6.35 -2.83 -15.55
C ALA A 116 -6.83 -2.08 -16.80
N ARG A 117 -7.56 -0.96 -16.66
CA ARG A 117 -7.94 -0.09 -17.79
C ARG A 117 -6.78 0.70 -18.39
N LEU A 118 -5.65 0.81 -17.69
CA LEU A 118 -4.43 1.47 -18.13
C LEU A 118 -3.43 0.49 -18.77
N GLY A 119 -3.77 -0.80 -18.90
CA GLY A 119 -2.94 -1.81 -19.56
C GLY A 119 -1.71 -2.24 -18.75
N ILE A 120 -1.63 -1.90 -17.46
CA ILE A 120 -0.56 -2.40 -16.58
C ILE A 120 -1.06 -3.72 -15.98
N GLY A 121 -0.62 -4.84 -16.57
CA GLY A 121 -0.88 -6.18 -16.08
C GLY A 121 -1.53 -7.14 -17.08
N ASP A 122 -1.72 -6.73 -18.34
CA ASP A 122 -2.09 -7.60 -19.44
C ASP A 122 -0.86 -7.71 -20.37
N ASP A 123 0.19 -8.36 -19.87
CA ASP A 123 1.11 -9.03 -20.81
C ASP A 123 0.33 -10.25 -21.27
N ASP A 124 -0.39 -10.10 -22.38
CA ASP A 124 -0.85 -11.21 -23.20
C ASP A 124 0.37 -12.12 -23.41
N ASP A 125 0.32 -13.30 -22.77
CA ASP A 125 1.17 -14.44 -23.06
C ASP A 125 0.74 -15.09 -24.40
N ASP A 126 0.38 -14.26 -25.40
CA ASP A 126 0.14 -14.65 -26.79
C ASP A 126 1.47 -14.61 -27.57
N THR A 127 2.55 -15.12 -26.95
CA THR A 127 3.62 -15.73 -27.74
C THR A 127 3.27 -17.21 -27.84
N ASP A 128 2.21 -17.50 -28.60
CA ASP A 128 2.04 -18.78 -29.26
C ASP A 128 3.19 -18.87 -30.29
N GLU A 129 4.37 -19.18 -29.77
CA GLU A 129 5.58 -19.44 -30.54
C GLU A 129 5.26 -20.68 -31.37
N ALA A 130 4.82 -20.43 -32.61
CA ALA A 130 4.61 -21.43 -33.63
C ALA A 130 5.93 -22.20 -33.82
N LEU A 131 6.13 -23.24 -33.02
CA LEU A 131 7.19 -24.20 -33.19
C LEU A 131 6.98 -24.85 -34.57
N PRO A 132 7.92 -24.71 -35.52
CA PRO A 132 7.81 -25.37 -36.80
C PRO A 132 7.79 -26.88 -36.54
N THR A 133 6.64 -27.51 -36.79
CA THR A 133 6.49 -28.95 -36.68
C THR A 133 7.45 -29.59 -37.70
N PRO A 134 8.40 -30.45 -37.27
CA PRO A 134 9.27 -31.14 -38.21
C PRO A 134 8.43 -32.05 -39.11
N PRO A 135 8.79 -32.20 -40.40
CA PRO A 135 8.00 -32.96 -41.36
C PRO A 135 7.94 -34.45 -40.98
N PRO A 136 6.84 -35.14 -41.27
CA PRO A 136 6.66 -36.52 -40.85
C PRO A 136 7.67 -37.43 -41.55
N GLU A 137 8.43 -38.15 -40.72
CA GLU A 137 9.33 -39.21 -41.13
C GLU A 137 8.52 -40.30 -41.84
N ARG A 138 8.72 -40.44 -43.16
CA ARG A 138 8.09 -41.52 -43.94
C ARG A 138 8.64 -42.84 -43.44
N ALA A 139 7.80 -43.62 -42.76
CA ALA A 139 8.02 -45.04 -42.52
C ALA A 139 8.39 -45.71 -43.85
N ARG A 140 9.63 -46.22 -43.92
CA ARG A 140 10.04 -47.16 -44.96
C ARG A 140 9.75 -48.56 -44.43
N GLU A 141 9.01 -49.29 -45.26
CA GLU A 141 8.85 -50.75 -45.25
C GLU A 141 10.19 -51.48 -45.30
#